data_AF-A0A0E3UU72-F1
#
_entry.id   AF-A0A0E3UU72-F1
#
_cell.length_a   1.000
_cell.length_b   1.000
_cell.length_c   1.000
_cell.angle_alpha   90.00
_cell.angle_beta   90.00
_cell.angle_gamma   90.00
#
_symmetry.space_group_name_H-M   'P 1'
#
loop_
_entity.id
_entity.type
_entity.pdbx_description
1 polymer ?
#
loop_
_entity_poly.entity_id
_entity_poly.type
_entity_poly.pdbx_seq_one_letter_code
_entity_poly.pdbx_strand_id
1 'polypeptide(L)'
;MKKILIGVSMLIALNTFSFTLREFYLSNTVSQEAFDKNTNAVNKKIWEEVEKKAKEVNGNLQVKANNDYFKSFLITSKDKYYGLTFDSKTGEKVNLKDLFVKGYADPINGIIKERIADLGITDSKFNGISTWFNQEYYLEDFTINILLNNVTSLADKNLSIPIYPIEVRGIIK
;
A
#
# COMPACT_ATOMS: atom_id res chain seq x y z
N MET A 1 -6.08 -40.56 18.95
CA MET A 1 -4.94 -40.93 18.08
C MET A 1 -5.41 -41.02 16.64
N LYS A 2 -4.60 -40.49 15.70
CA LYS A 2 -4.65 -40.58 14.21
C LYS A 2 -5.79 -39.79 13.51
N LYS A 3 -5.56 -38.63 12.88
CA LYS A 3 -4.85 -38.29 11.61
C LYS A 3 -5.41 -38.97 10.34
N ILE A 4 -5.85 -38.09 9.42
CA ILE A 4 -5.94 -38.18 7.94
C ILE A 4 -7.30 -38.51 7.32
N LEU A 5 -7.94 -37.45 6.80
CA LEU A 5 -8.53 -37.41 5.46
C LEU A 5 -8.62 -35.90 5.04
N ILE A 6 -7.51 -35.18 4.91
CA ILE A 6 -6.78 -34.96 3.64
C ILE A 6 -7.43 -35.72 2.47
N GLY A 7 -8.37 -35.06 1.79
CA GLY A 7 -9.10 -35.66 0.67
C GLY A 7 -10.01 -34.70 -0.10
N VAL A 8 -10.35 -33.53 0.46
CA VAL A 8 -11.19 -32.52 -0.22
C VAL A 8 -10.51 -31.14 -0.27
N SER A 9 -9.21 -31.08 0.05
CA SER A 9 -8.45 -29.85 0.29
C SER A 9 -7.75 -29.24 -0.94
N MET A 10 -7.97 -29.69 -2.18
CA MET A 10 -7.27 -29.09 -3.35
C MET A 10 -8.09 -28.87 -4.63
N LEU A 11 -9.28 -29.48 -4.80
CA LEU A 11 -10.03 -29.32 -6.05
C LEU A 11 -11.11 -28.22 -6.04
N ILE A 12 -11.56 -27.79 -4.86
CA ILE A 12 -12.51 -26.66 -4.74
C ILE A 12 -11.74 -25.32 -4.61
N ALA A 13 -10.42 -25.37 -4.36
CA ALA A 13 -9.59 -24.21 -4.10
C ALA A 13 -9.08 -23.45 -5.34
N LEU A 14 -9.38 -23.91 -6.57
CA LEU A 14 -8.86 -23.29 -7.80
C LEU A 14 -9.91 -22.59 -8.66
N ASN A 15 -11.21 -22.84 -8.46
CA ASN A 15 -12.27 -22.22 -9.29
C ASN A 15 -13.19 -21.24 -8.55
N THR A 16 -13.15 -21.18 -7.22
CA THR A 16 -13.94 -20.20 -6.43
C THR A 16 -13.14 -18.98 -5.98
N PHE A 17 -11.81 -19.02 -6.05
CA PHE A 17 -10.94 -17.90 -5.65
C PHE A 17 -10.94 -16.73 -6.65
N SER A 18 -11.25 -16.97 -7.93
CA SER A 18 -11.31 -15.89 -8.92
C SER A 18 -12.61 -15.08 -8.83
N PHE A 19 -13.69 -15.67 -8.28
CA PHE A 19 -14.99 -15.01 -8.19
C PHE A 19 -15.22 -14.26 -6.86
N THR A 20 -14.52 -14.62 -5.78
CA THR A 20 -14.67 -13.96 -4.47
C THR A 20 -13.72 -12.79 -4.24
N LEU A 21 -12.54 -12.75 -4.85
CA LEU A 21 -11.64 -11.59 -4.71
C LEU A 21 -12.24 -10.33 -5.36
N ARG A 22 -12.84 -10.46 -6.54
CA ARG A 22 -13.47 -9.33 -7.24
C ARG A 22 -14.69 -8.79 -6.47
N GLU A 23 -15.54 -9.65 -5.93
CA GLU A 23 -16.66 -9.22 -5.10
C GLU A 23 -16.20 -8.71 -3.73
N PHE A 24 -15.16 -9.26 -3.12
CA PHE A 24 -14.53 -8.72 -1.91
C PHE A 24 -13.95 -7.31 -2.15
N TYR A 25 -13.32 -7.08 -3.31
CA TYR A 25 -12.82 -5.76 -3.71
C TYR A 25 -13.95 -4.77 -4.03
N LEU A 26 -15.06 -5.22 -4.60
CA LEU A 26 -16.23 -4.39 -4.89
C LEU A 26 -17.12 -4.15 -3.66
N SER A 27 -17.15 -5.07 -2.69
CA SER A 27 -17.92 -4.97 -1.45
C SER A 27 -17.17 -4.22 -0.35
N ASN A 28 -15.83 -4.22 -0.39
CA ASN A 28 -14.96 -3.48 0.52
C ASN A 28 -14.33 -2.26 -0.15
N THR A 29 -15.10 -1.51 -0.95
CA THR A 29 -15.04 -0.05 -0.80
C THR A 29 -15.50 0.24 0.62
N VAL A 30 -14.61 -0.02 1.59
CA VAL A 30 -14.70 0.44 2.96
C VAL A 30 -15.10 1.89 2.80
N SER A 31 -16.26 2.25 3.34
CA SER A 31 -16.59 3.65 3.50
C SER A 31 -15.39 4.24 4.21
N GLN A 32 -14.55 4.98 3.48
CA GLN A 32 -13.51 5.81 4.05
C GLN A 32 -14.25 6.65 5.07
N GLU A 33 -14.18 6.28 6.35
CA GLU A 33 -14.74 7.15 7.37
C GLU A 33 -14.06 8.49 7.14
N ALA A 34 -14.87 9.49 6.83
CA ALA A 34 -14.37 10.81 6.50
C ALA A 34 -13.40 11.19 7.61
N PHE A 35 -12.15 11.45 7.24
CA PHE A 35 -11.13 11.77 8.22
C PHE A 35 -11.58 13.02 9.00
N ASP A 36 -11.94 12.86 10.27
CA ASP A 36 -12.35 13.98 11.11
C ASP A 36 -11.11 14.64 11.72
N LYS A 37 -10.68 15.72 11.06
CA LYS A 37 -9.54 16.54 11.45
C LYS A 37 -9.64 17.19 12.83
N ASN A 38 -10.84 17.35 13.38
CA ASN A 38 -11.06 18.03 14.66
C ASN A 38 -11.28 17.09 15.83
N THR A 39 -11.30 15.77 15.60
CA THR A 39 -11.51 14.76 16.64
C THR A 39 -10.56 14.92 17.83
N ASN A 40 -9.28 15.18 17.57
CA ASN A 40 -8.26 15.34 18.59
C ASN A 40 -7.01 16.06 18.04
N ALA A 41 -6.08 16.39 18.93
CA ALA A 41 -4.83 17.08 18.57
C ALA A 41 -3.94 16.29 17.59
N VAL A 42 -3.97 14.96 17.66
CA VAL A 42 -3.21 14.07 16.77
C VAL A 42 -3.76 14.15 15.34
N ASN A 43 -5.08 14.06 15.16
CA ASN A 43 -5.74 14.20 13.86
C ASN A 43 -5.48 15.58 13.26
N LYS A 44 -5.57 16.64 14.08
CA LYS A 44 -5.27 17.99 13.63
C LYS A 44 -3.84 18.11 13.11
N LYS A 45 -2.86 17.62 13.86
CA LYS A 45 -1.44 17.60 13.46
C LYS A 45 -1.22 16.83 12.16
N ILE A 46 -1.78 15.62 12.04
CA ILE A 46 -1.69 14.80 10.84
C ILE A 46 -2.28 15.56 9.64
N TRP A 47 -3.47 16.12 9.82
CA TRP A 47 -4.15 16.87 8.75
C TRP A 47 -3.36 18.07 8.27
N GLU A 48 -2.80 18.85 9.19
CA GLU A 48 -1.97 20.02 8.85
C GLU A 48 -0.75 19.62 8.01
N GLU A 49 -0.09 18.51 8.34
CA GLU A 49 1.05 17.99 7.56
C GLU A 49 0.62 17.52 6.17
N VAL A 50 -0.46 16.75 6.09
CA VAL A 50 -0.98 16.19 4.83
C VAL A 50 -1.48 17.30 3.90
N GLU A 51 -2.24 18.25 4.43
CA GLU A 51 -2.78 19.39 3.68
C GLU A 51 -1.66 20.32 3.21
N LYS A 52 -0.67 20.59 4.05
CA LYS A 52 0.54 21.33 3.66
C LYS A 52 1.22 20.65 2.48
N LYS A 53 1.44 19.33 2.56
CA LYS A 53 2.07 18.59 1.48
C LYS A 53 1.25 18.61 0.19
N ALA A 54 -0.06 18.43 0.28
CA ALA A 54 -0.96 18.47 -0.88
C ALA A 54 -0.92 19.83 -1.59
N LYS A 55 -0.89 20.94 -0.82
CA LYS A 55 -0.73 22.30 -1.36
C LYS A 55 0.64 22.51 -2.00
N GLU A 56 1.72 22.09 -1.34
CA GLU A 56 3.09 22.21 -1.85
C GLU A 56 3.28 21.55 -3.22
N VAL A 57 2.63 20.41 -3.45
CA VAL A 57 2.75 19.65 -4.71
C VAL A 57 1.60 19.91 -5.68
N ASN A 58 0.67 20.81 -5.34
CA ASN A 58 -0.58 21.05 -6.07
C ASN A 58 -1.29 19.72 -6.42
N GLY A 59 -1.44 18.85 -5.43
CA GLY A 59 -1.93 17.48 -5.59
C GLY A 59 -3.34 17.29 -5.04
N ASN A 60 -4.06 16.33 -5.63
CA ASN A 60 -5.33 15.85 -5.10
C ASN A 60 -5.09 14.88 -3.94
N LEU A 61 -5.73 15.13 -2.80
CA LEU A 61 -5.60 14.36 -1.57
C LEU A 61 -6.73 13.34 -1.44
N GLN A 62 -6.37 12.09 -1.15
CA GLN A 62 -7.29 11.00 -0.85
C GLN A 62 -6.92 10.35 0.49
N VAL A 63 -7.93 10.08 1.33
CA VAL A 63 -7.78 9.27 2.54
C VAL A 63 -7.81 7.81 2.13
N LYS A 64 -6.77 7.06 2.44
CA LYS A 64 -6.64 5.65 2.06
C LYS A 64 -6.94 4.68 3.20
N ALA A 65 -6.65 5.10 4.43
CA ALA A 65 -7.06 4.39 5.63
C ALA A 65 -7.17 5.36 6.81
N ASN A 66 -8.10 5.07 7.72
CA ASN A 66 -8.32 5.80 8.95
C ASN A 66 -8.82 4.81 10.00
N ASN A 67 -7.92 4.21 10.78
CA ASN A 67 -8.26 3.22 11.80
C ASN A 67 -7.45 3.46 13.10
N ASP A 68 -7.66 2.64 14.13
CA ASP A 68 -7.04 2.81 15.45
C ASP A 68 -5.51 2.64 15.47
N TYR A 69 -4.94 2.07 14.40
CA TYR A 69 -3.51 1.77 14.29
C TYR A 69 -2.79 2.78 13.42
N PHE A 70 -3.34 3.12 12.26
CA PHE A 70 -2.71 4.05 11.33
C PHE A 70 -3.72 4.91 10.55
N LYS A 71 -3.20 6.03 10.06
CA LYS A 71 -3.89 6.93 9.13
C LYS A 71 -3.01 7.10 7.90
N SER A 72 -3.59 6.92 6.72
CA SER A 72 -2.83 6.80 5.48
C SER A 72 -3.51 7.60 4.37
N PHE A 73 -2.69 8.27 3.57
CA PHE A 73 -3.12 9.23 2.56
C PHE A 73 -2.34 9.05 1.27
N LEU A 74 -3.04 9.22 0.15
CA LEU A 74 -2.45 9.32 -1.18
C LEU A 74 -2.61 10.75 -1.68
N ILE A 75 -1.52 11.34 -2.14
CA ILE A 75 -1.53 12.62 -2.84
C ILE A 75 -1.10 12.39 -4.28
N THR A 76 -1.98 12.69 -5.22
CA THR A 76 -1.73 12.60 -6.66
C THR A 76 -1.44 13.98 -7.21
N SER A 77 -0.18 14.24 -7.59
CA SER A 77 0.17 15.42 -8.40
C SER A 77 0.31 15.04 -9.87
N LYS A 78 0.51 16.04 -10.74
CA LYS A 78 0.61 15.86 -12.19
C LYS A 78 1.59 14.76 -12.62
N ASP A 79 2.75 14.69 -11.98
CA ASP A 79 3.87 13.83 -12.43
C ASP A 79 4.32 12.82 -11.36
N LYS A 80 3.73 12.85 -10.16
CA LYS A 80 4.19 12.04 -9.02
C LYS A 80 3.06 11.71 -8.05
N TYR A 81 3.10 10.49 -7.52
CA TYR A 81 2.31 10.05 -6.38
C TYR A 81 3.16 10.12 -5.11
N TYR A 82 2.54 10.61 -4.04
CA TYR A 82 3.11 10.68 -2.70
C TYR A 82 2.24 9.93 -1.72
N GLY A 83 2.88 9.18 -0.82
CA GLY A 83 2.19 8.45 0.21
C GLY A 83 2.60 8.96 1.58
N LEU A 84 1.62 9.20 2.44
CA LEU A 84 1.85 9.62 3.82
C LEU A 84 1.11 8.69 4.76
N THR A 85 1.84 8.04 5.65
CA THR A 85 1.30 7.13 6.66
C THR A 85 1.75 7.60 8.04
N PHE A 86 0.83 7.59 8.99
CA PHE A 86 1.04 8.06 10.36
C PHE A 86 0.52 7.03 11.36
N ASP A 87 1.19 6.92 12.49
CA ASP A 87 0.67 6.20 13.66
C ASP A 87 -0.56 6.95 14.21
N SER A 88 -1.66 6.23 14.42
CA SER A 88 -2.93 6.85 14.82
C SER A 88 -2.94 7.45 16.21
N LYS A 89 -2.03 7.00 17.09
CA LYS A 89 -1.94 7.39 18.50
C LYS A 89 -0.95 8.52 18.71
N THR A 90 0.19 8.50 18.03
CA THR A 90 1.26 9.51 18.21
C THR A 90 1.22 10.59 17.14
N GLY A 91 0.65 10.31 15.97
CA GLY A 91 0.74 11.17 14.79
C GLY A 91 2.16 11.33 14.28
N GLU A 92 3.05 10.39 14.60
CA GLU A 92 4.37 10.31 14.00
C GLU A 92 4.28 9.65 12.63
N LYS A 93 5.08 10.16 11.69
CA LYS A 93 5.16 9.62 10.35
C LYS A 93 5.84 8.26 10.37
N VAL A 94 5.18 7.27 9.79
CA VAL A 94 5.71 5.91 9.61
C VAL A 94 6.38 5.85 8.24
N ASN A 95 7.65 5.51 8.17
CA ASN A 95 8.36 5.28 6.92
C ASN A 95 8.28 3.80 6.55
N LEU A 96 8.46 3.48 5.26
CA LEU A 96 8.40 2.09 4.80
C LEU A 96 9.34 1.17 5.58
N LYS A 97 10.58 1.62 5.83
CA LYS A 97 11.59 0.89 6.60
C LYS A 97 11.16 0.55 8.03
N ASP A 98 10.23 1.31 8.59
CA ASP A 98 9.77 1.12 9.96
C ASP A 98 8.87 -0.13 10.04
N LEU A 99 8.21 -0.50 8.94
CA LEU A 99 7.37 -1.70 8.81
C LEU A 99 8.17 -3.01 8.72
N PHE A 100 9.44 -2.97 8.32
CA PHE A 100 10.20 -4.18 7.96
C PHE A 100 11.50 -4.34 8.74
N VAL A 101 11.98 -5.59 8.83
CA VAL A 101 13.32 -5.93 9.33
C VAL A 101 14.41 -5.48 8.35
N LYS A 102 15.67 -5.43 8.79
CA LYS A 102 16.80 -5.09 7.89
C LYS A 102 16.90 -6.10 6.74
N GLY A 103 17.23 -5.63 5.54
CA GLY A 103 17.35 -6.48 4.34
C GLY A 103 16.04 -6.71 3.57
N TYR A 104 14.95 -6.02 3.93
CA TYR A 104 13.63 -6.18 3.31
C TYR A 104 13.55 -5.79 1.82
N ALA A 105 14.55 -5.08 1.29
CA ALA A 105 14.47 -4.49 -0.04
C ALA A 105 14.45 -5.53 -1.16
N ASP A 106 15.31 -6.55 -1.08
CA ASP A 106 15.42 -7.59 -2.10
C ASP A 106 14.13 -8.40 -2.26
N PRO A 107 13.50 -8.93 -1.19
CA PRO A 107 12.23 -9.63 -1.34
C PRO A 107 11.11 -8.72 -1.85
N ILE A 108 11.03 -7.46 -1.40
CA ILE A 108 10.06 -6.51 -1.94
C ILE A 108 10.30 -6.24 -3.43
N ASN A 109 11.56 -6.07 -3.85
CA ASN A 109 11.93 -5.88 -5.25
C ASN A 109 11.52 -7.07 -6.12
N GLY A 110 11.61 -8.29 -5.59
CA GLY A 110 11.12 -9.51 -6.24
C GLY A 110 9.61 -9.43 -6.52
N ILE A 111 8.82 -9.19 -5.47
CA ILE A 111 7.35 -9.07 -5.57
C ILE A 111 6.96 -7.98 -6.57
N ILE A 112 7.63 -6.82 -6.54
CA ILE A 112 7.34 -5.71 -7.46
C ILE A 112 7.61 -6.11 -8.92
N LYS A 113 8.74 -6.77 -9.20
CA LYS A 113 9.08 -7.20 -10.57
C LYS A 113 8.08 -8.21 -11.11
N GLU A 114 7.67 -9.18 -10.28
CA GLU A 114 6.63 -10.14 -10.63
C GLU A 114 5.32 -9.42 -10.95
N ARG A 115 4.88 -8.49 -10.10
CA ARG A 115 3.65 -7.72 -10.34
C ARG A 115 3.70 -6.87 -11.61
N ILE A 116 4.84 -6.22 -11.89
CA ILE A 116 5.04 -5.44 -13.13
C ILE A 116 4.92 -6.36 -14.35
N ALA A 117 5.51 -7.56 -14.29
CA ALA A 117 5.41 -8.55 -15.36
C ALA A 117 3.96 -9.05 -15.55
N ASP A 118 3.24 -9.34 -14.45
CA ASP A 118 1.84 -9.76 -14.48
C ASP A 118 0.90 -8.71 -15.08
N LEU A 119 1.23 -7.42 -14.91
CA LEU A 119 0.53 -6.30 -15.54
C LEU A 119 0.84 -6.16 -17.04
N GLY A 120 1.75 -6.97 -17.59
CA GLY A 120 2.17 -6.91 -18.99
C GLY A 120 3.04 -5.69 -19.33
N ILE A 121 3.65 -5.05 -18.33
CA ILE A 121 4.47 -3.84 -18.51
C ILE A 121 5.90 -4.27 -18.82
N THR A 122 6.25 -4.24 -20.10
CA THR A 122 7.56 -4.71 -20.59
C THR A 122 8.63 -3.62 -20.64
N ASP A 123 8.23 -2.36 -20.58
CA ASP A 123 9.10 -1.17 -20.71
C ASP A 123 9.45 -0.53 -19.36
N SER A 124 9.27 -1.27 -18.26
CA SER A 124 9.47 -0.73 -16.92
C SER A 124 10.93 -0.32 -16.67
N LYS A 125 11.11 0.88 -16.12
CA LYS A 125 12.40 1.42 -15.65
C LYS A 125 12.67 1.11 -14.18
N PHE A 126 11.89 0.23 -13.56
CA PHE A 126 12.06 -0.11 -12.15
C PHE A 126 13.42 -0.78 -11.89
N ASN A 127 14.24 -0.17 -11.03
CA ASN A 127 15.58 -0.63 -10.67
C ASN A 127 15.71 -1.00 -9.18
N GLY A 128 14.61 -1.03 -8.45
CA GLY A 128 14.56 -1.34 -7.02
C GLY A 128 13.91 -0.22 -6.21
N ILE A 129 13.33 -0.57 -5.06
CA ILE A 129 12.84 0.41 -4.10
C ILE A 129 14.01 1.17 -3.49
N SER A 130 13.75 2.43 -3.17
CA SER A 130 14.75 3.22 -2.46
C SER A 130 14.84 2.82 -1.00
N THR A 131 16.01 2.33 -0.59
CA THR A 131 16.32 1.93 0.80
C THR A 131 16.89 3.08 1.63
N TRP A 132 17.48 4.07 0.97
CA TRP A 132 18.15 5.22 1.61
C TRP A 132 17.26 6.46 1.66
N PHE A 133 16.43 6.66 0.63
CA PHE A 133 15.49 7.78 0.55
C PHE A 133 14.06 7.25 0.58
N ASN A 134 13.27 7.67 1.57
CA ASN A 134 11.85 7.37 1.78
C ASN A 134 11.07 6.93 0.53
N GLN A 135 11.09 5.61 0.25
CA GLN A 135 10.25 5.01 -0.78
C GLN A 135 8.80 5.41 -0.53
N GLU A 136 8.18 6.05 -1.52
CA GLU A 136 6.80 6.52 -1.43
C GLU A 136 5.89 5.29 -1.31
N TYR A 137 5.01 5.32 -0.32
CA TYR A 137 4.07 4.24 -0.05
C TYR A 137 2.89 4.74 0.77
N TYR A 138 1.77 4.05 0.68
CA TYR A 138 0.64 4.24 1.57
C TYR A 138 0.08 2.89 2.02
N LEU A 139 -0.57 2.87 3.16
CA LEU A 139 -1.29 1.69 3.65
C LEU A 139 -2.78 1.76 3.31
N GLU A 140 -3.33 0.60 2.99
CA GLU A 140 -4.76 0.30 3.11
C GLU A 140 -4.90 -0.83 4.13
N ASP A 141 -6.12 -1.13 4.58
CA ASP A 141 -6.36 -2.11 5.66
C ASP A 141 -5.73 -3.50 5.39
N PHE A 142 -5.55 -3.87 4.13
CA PHE A 142 -5.02 -5.18 3.73
C PHE A 142 -3.79 -5.13 2.82
N THR A 143 -3.26 -3.95 2.50
CA THR A 143 -2.15 -3.84 1.54
C THR A 143 -1.17 -2.73 1.90
N ILE A 144 0.10 -2.99 1.59
CA ILE A 144 1.16 -1.99 1.54
C ILE A 144 1.32 -1.60 0.07
N ASN A 145 0.90 -0.38 -0.29
CA ASN A 145 0.96 0.09 -1.67
C ASN A 145 2.26 0.84 -1.91
N ILE A 146 3.15 0.26 -2.70
CA ILE A 146 4.41 0.90 -3.11
C ILE A 146 4.16 1.78 -4.33
N LEU A 147 4.53 3.06 -4.23
CA LEU A 147 4.36 4.05 -5.29
C LEU A 147 5.64 4.17 -6.11
N LEU A 148 5.57 3.75 -7.37
CA LEU A 148 6.67 3.83 -8.33
C LEU A 148 6.39 4.99 -9.29
N ASN A 149 7.28 5.98 -9.30
CA ASN A 149 7.08 7.20 -10.09
C ASN A 149 7.96 7.21 -11.33
N ASN A 150 7.40 7.61 -12.48
CA ASN A 150 8.10 7.70 -13.77
C ASN A 150 8.78 6.38 -14.20
N VAL A 151 8.14 5.24 -13.92
CA VAL A 151 8.68 3.91 -14.21
C VAL A 151 8.11 3.28 -15.50
N THR A 152 7.08 3.85 -16.13
CA THR A 152 6.50 3.32 -17.38
C THR A 152 6.31 4.40 -18.43
N SER A 153 6.03 4.01 -19.69
CA SER A 153 5.59 4.91 -20.76
C SER A 153 4.07 5.13 -20.81
N LEU A 154 3.30 4.55 -19.88
CA LEU A 154 1.86 4.79 -19.78
C LEU A 154 1.58 6.28 -19.55
N ALA A 155 0.35 6.73 -19.82
CA ALA A 155 -0.03 8.15 -19.71
C ALA A 155 0.36 8.77 -18.35
N ASP A 156 0.12 8.03 -17.26
CA ASP A 156 0.42 8.49 -15.90
C ASP A 156 1.88 8.25 -15.49
N LYS A 157 2.64 7.41 -16.22
CA LYS A 157 4.04 6.98 -15.99
C LYS A 157 4.32 6.38 -14.60
N ASN A 158 3.33 6.33 -13.72
CA ASN A 158 3.41 5.95 -12.33
C ASN A 158 2.66 4.64 -12.11
N LEU A 159 3.10 3.83 -11.15
CA LEU A 159 2.44 2.60 -10.73
C LEU A 159 2.22 2.60 -9.21
N SER A 160 1.10 2.04 -8.78
CA SER A 160 0.85 1.66 -7.40
C SER A 160 0.86 0.14 -7.33
N ILE A 161 1.86 -0.44 -6.67
CA ILE A 161 2.02 -1.88 -6.56
C ILE A 161 1.56 -2.33 -5.16
N PRO A 162 0.41 -3.01 -5.05
CA PRO A 162 -0.04 -3.55 -3.77
C PRO A 162 0.79 -4.78 -3.39
N ILE A 163 1.26 -4.79 -2.15
CA ILE A 163 1.92 -5.92 -1.50
C ILE A 163 1.03 -6.37 -0.34
N TYR A 164 0.64 -7.63 -0.33
CA TYR A 164 -0.14 -8.21 0.75
C TYR A 164 0.78 -8.63 1.90
N PRO A 165 0.36 -8.43 3.16
CA PRO A 165 1.14 -8.83 4.34
C PRO A 165 1.58 -10.31 4.33
N ILE A 166 0.80 -11.20 3.71
CA ILE A 166 1.14 -12.62 3.59
C ILE A 166 2.39 -12.87 2.72
N GLU A 167 2.64 -12.04 1.70
CA GLU A 167 3.78 -12.14 0.79
C GLU A 167 5.09 -11.73 1.46
N VAL A 168 4.99 -10.91 2.50
CA VAL A 168 6.12 -10.38 3.27
C VAL A 168 6.21 -10.99 4.67
N ARG A 169 5.56 -12.13 4.88
CA ARG A 169 5.61 -12.87 6.14
C ARG A 169 7.06 -13.25 6.45
N GLY A 170 7.52 -12.88 7.64
CA GLY A 170 8.89 -13.14 8.10
C GLY A 170 9.88 -11.99 7.83
N ILE A 171 9.48 -10.97 7.07
CA ILE A 171 10.26 -9.73 6.92
C ILE A 171 9.51 -8.47 7.39
N ILE A 172 8.18 -8.52 7.50
CA ILE A 172 7.38 -7.51 8.19
C ILE A 172 7.50 -7.67 9.72
N LYS A 173 7.51 -6.56 10.46
CA LYS A 173 7.61 -6.54 11.93
C LYS A 173 6.28 -6.81 12.63
#